data_AF-A0AAE1LI37-F1
#
_entry.id   AF-A0AAE1LI37-F1
#
_cell.length_a   1.000
_cell.length_b   1.000
_cell.length_c   1.000
_cell.angle_alpha   90.00
_cell.angle_beta   90.00
_cell.angle_gamma   90.00
#
_symmetry.space_group_name_H-M   'P 1'
#
loop_
_entity.id
_entity.type
_entity.pdbx_description
1 polymer ?
#
loop_
_entity_poly.entity_id
_entity_poly.type
_entity_poly.pdbx_seq_one_letter_code
_entity_poly.pdbx_strand_id
1 'polypeptide(L)' 'MSPFLPAAECSFPAQWHGRWFQSGVPKLISISGSDFETKGGCIQNEKDKYLIEDRNKFCSDIERVA' A
#
# COMPACT_ATOMS: atom_id res chain seq x y z
N MET A 1 -19.64 -19.95 14.38
CA MET A 1 -19.82 -18.48 14.45
C MET A 1 -18.46 -17.83 14.30
N SER A 2 -18.38 -16.77 13.49
CA SER A 2 -17.34 -16.50 12.47
C SER A 2 -15.85 -16.45 12.89
N PRO A 3 -14.94 -16.96 12.01
CA PRO A 3 -13.48 -17.00 12.21
C PRO A 3 -12.75 -15.70 11.79
N PHE A 4 -13.49 -14.61 11.55
CA PHE A 4 -12.90 -13.33 11.19
C PHE A 4 -12.50 -12.62 12.48
N LEU A 5 -11.31 -12.95 12.97
CA LEU A 5 -10.47 -11.96 13.64
C LEU A 5 -10.59 -10.66 12.84
N PRO A 6 -10.79 -9.48 13.47
CA PRO A 6 -10.83 -8.22 12.74
C PRO A 6 -9.63 -8.24 11.81
N ALA A 7 -9.89 -8.15 10.49
CA ALA A 7 -8.87 -8.28 9.47
C ALA A 7 -7.64 -7.53 9.97
N ALA A 8 -6.56 -8.26 10.27
CA ALA A 8 -5.37 -7.68 10.86
C ALA A 8 -5.07 -6.42 10.05
N GLU A 9 -5.06 -5.26 10.71
CA GLU A 9 -4.85 -3.97 10.07
C GLU A 9 -3.68 -4.13 9.09
N CYS A 10 -3.99 -4.10 7.78
CA CYS A 10 -3.02 -4.40 6.75
C CYS A 10 -1.82 -3.49 6.95
N SER A 11 -0.69 -4.07 7.31
CA SER A 11 0.49 -3.32 7.68
C SER A 11 1.67 -3.84 6.88
N PHE A 12 2.47 -2.92 6.38
CA PHE A 12 3.76 -3.25 5.81
C PHE A 12 4.69 -3.81 6.89
N PRO A 13 5.63 -4.67 6.49
CA PRO A 13 6.47 -5.33 7.45
C PRO A 13 7.51 -4.34 7.98
N ALA A 14 7.90 -4.49 9.25
CA ALA A 14 8.67 -3.47 9.97
C ALA A 14 10.02 -3.12 9.33
N GLN A 15 10.62 -4.06 8.58
CA GLN A 15 11.84 -3.82 7.84
C GLN A 15 11.67 -2.84 6.68
N TRP A 16 10.44 -2.61 6.20
CA TRP A 16 10.13 -1.58 5.21
C TRP A 16 9.87 -0.23 5.86
N HIS A 17 9.82 -0.10 7.19
CA HIS A 17 9.59 1.20 7.80
C HIS A 17 10.79 2.12 7.65
N GLY A 18 10.53 3.39 7.36
CA GLY A 18 11.56 4.42 7.20
C GLY A 18 11.55 5.06 5.82
N ARG A 19 12.71 5.58 5.40
CA ARG A 19 12.86 6.31 4.14
C ARG A 19 13.49 5.44 3.06
N TRP A 20 12.80 5.36 1.92
CA TRP A 20 13.19 4.51 0.80
C TRP A 20 13.41 5.31 -0.46
N PHE A 21 14.28 4.79 -1.32
CA PHE A 21 14.40 5.25 -2.70
C PHE A 21 13.37 4.52 -3.57
N GLN A 22 12.60 5.27 -4.35
CA GLN A 22 11.71 4.72 -5.37
C GLN A 22 12.12 5.29 -6.73
N SER A 23 12.45 4.40 -7.66
CA SER A 23 12.77 4.79 -9.04
C SER A 23 11.63 5.62 -9.65
N GLY A 24 11.98 6.76 -10.24
CA GLY A 24 11.01 7.70 -10.82
C GLY A 24 10.41 8.70 -9.82
N VAL A 25 10.73 8.60 -8.52
CA VAL A 25 10.38 9.61 -7.53
C VAL A 25 11.65 10.42 -7.20
N PRO A 26 11.65 11.76 -7.37
CA PRO A 26 12.85 12.58 -7.17
C PRO A 26 13.25 12.71 -5.68
N LYS A 27 12.39 12.28 -4.76
CA LYS A 27 12.60 12.33 -3.30
C LYS A 27 12.54 10.94 -2.67
N LEU A 28 13.14 10.82 -1.49
CA LEU A 28 12.92 9.67 -0.62
C LEU A 28 11.44 9.63 -0.21
N ILE A 29 10.89 8.43 -0.16
CA ILE A 29 9.51 8.15 0.22
C ILE A 29 9.48 7.56 1.63
N SER A 30 8.42 7.84 2.37
CA SER A 30 8.24 7.28 3.71
C SER A 30 7.29 6.09 3.66
N ILE A 31 7.65 5.00 4.33
CA ILE A 31 6.77 3.84 4.55
C ILE A 31 6.62 3.68 6.06
N SER A 32 5.39 3.59 6.55
CA SER A 32 5.08 3.45 7.98
C SER A 32 3.76 2.73 8.21
N GLY A 33 3.78 1.60 8.91
CA GLY A 33 2.56 0.85 9.20
C GLY A 33 1.84 0.48 7.91
N SER A 34 0.65 1.02 7.69
CA SER A 34 -0.18 0.79 6.51
C SER A 34 0.05 1.81 5.39
N ASP A 35 0.87 2.83 5.60
CA ASP A 35 1.05 3.97 4.71
C ASP A 35 2.32 3.86 3.88
N PHE A 36 2.16 4.05 2.58
CA PHE A 36 3.25 4.17 1.60
C PHE A 36 3.09 5.51 0.89
N GLU A 37 3.94 6.49 1.17
CA GLU A 37 3.74 7.91 0.82
C GLU A 37 3.34 8.15 -0.65
N THR A 38 3.89 7.38 -1.59
CA THR A 38 3.69 7.54 -3.04
C THR A 38 2.75 6.50 -3.66
N LYS A 39 2.32 5.49 -2.91
CA LYS A 39 1.45 4.41 -3.40
C LYS A 39 0.10 4.38 -2.70
N GLY A 40 0.01 4.87 -1.46
CA GLY A 40 -1.19 5.00 -0.67
C GLY A 40 -1.28 3.99 0.48
N GLY A 41 -2.44 3.33 0.69
CA GLY A 41 -2.74 2.57 1.91
C GLY A 41 -2.83 1.06 1.69
N CYS A 42 -2.27 0.25 2.58
CA CYS A 42 -2.42 -1.21 2.58
C CYS A 42 -3.89 -1.59 2.85
N ILE A 43 -4.51 -2.35 1.95
CA ILE A 43 -5.88 -2.87 2.11
C ILE A 43 -5.87 -4.35 2.49
N GLN A 44 -4.98 -5.13 1.85
CA GLN A 44 -4.90 -6.57 2.05
C GLN A 44 -3.46 -7.06 1.94
N ASN A 45 -3.08 -8.02 2.79
CA ASN A 45 -1.82 -8.72 2.69
C ASN A 45 -2.08 -10.21 2.38
N GLU A 46 -1.44 -10.72 1.35
CA GLU A 46 -1.44 -12.14 1.00
C GLU A 46 0.01 -12.65 1.05
N LYS A 47 0.44 -13.11 2.23
CA LYS A 47 1.76 -13.72 2.54
C LYS A 47 2.97 -12.89 2.09
N ASP A 48 3.26 -12.82 0.79
CA ASP A 48 4.35 -12.09 0.15
C ASP A 48 3.90 -10.86 -0.67
N LYS A 49 2.59 -10.65 -0.80
CA LYS A 49 2.01 -9.58 -1.63
C LYS A 49 1.13 -8.65 -0.81
N TYR A 50 1.11 -7.39 -1.21
CA TYR A 50 0.33 -6.33 -0.56
C TYR A 50 -0.51 -5.62 -1.60
N LEU A 51 -1.81 -5.55 -1.35
CA LEU A 51 -2.75 -4.74 -2.12
C LEU A 51 -2.74 -3.33 -1.53
N ILE A 52 -2.34 -2.34 -2.34
CA ILE A 52 -2.21 -0.95 -1.92
C ILE A 52 -3.25 -0.11 -2.67
N GLU A 53 -4.08 0.62 -1.94
CA GLU A 53 -4.99 1.63 -2.46
C GLU A 53 -4.24 2.92 -2.76
N ASP A 54 -4.30 3.40 -4.00
CA ASP A 54 -3.78 4.73 -4.34
C ASP A 54 -4.73 5.83 -3.86
N ARG A 55 -4.36 6.47 -2.75
CA ARG A 55 -5.11 7.60 -2.16
C ARG A 55 -4.83 8.94 -2.86
N ASN A 56 -3.88 8.99 -3.79
CA ASN A 56 -3.45 10.20 -4.47
C ASN A 56 -4.13 10.38 -5.83
N LYS A 57 -4.80 9.35 -6.36
CA LYS A 57 -5.60 9.47 -7.57
C LYS A 57 -7.04 9.86 -7.24
N PHE A 58 -7.40 11.10 -7.57
CA PHE A 58 -8.78 11.60 -7.58
C PHE A 58 -9.60 11.11 -8.79
N CYS A 59 -9.13 10.11 -9.54
CA CYS A 59 -9.90 9.51 -10.63
C CYS A 59 -9.59 8.01 -10.75
N SER A 60 -10.64 7.19 -10.66
CA SER A 60 -10.63 5.79 -11.05
C SER A 60 -10.55 5.69 -12.57
N ASP A 61 -9.35 5.87 -13.12
CA ASP A 61 -9.10 5.65 -14.54
C ASP A 61 -9.21 4.15 -14.84
N ILE A 62 -10.40 3.73 -15.31
CA ILE A 62 -10.64 2.43 -15.91
C ILE A 62 -10.23 2.55 -17.38
N GLU A 63 -8.97 2.29 -17.70
CA GLU A 63 -8.56 2.11 -19.10
C GLU A 63 -8.98 0.72 -19.58
N ARG A 64 -10.01 0.66 -20.43
CA ARG A 64 -10.32 -0.51 -21.25
C ARG A 64 -9.57 -0.33 -22.57
N VAL A 65 -8.50 -1.09 -22.76
CA VAL A 65 -7.85 -1.20 -24.07
C VAL A 65 -8.67 -2.18 -24.91
N ALA A 66 -9.10 -1.71 -26.09
CA ALA A 66 -9.78 -2.51 -27.11
C ALA A 66 -8.76 -3.29 -27.96
#